data_AF-A0A0J9TK78-F1
#
_entry.id   AF-A0A0J9TK78-F1
#
_cell.length_a   1.000
_cell.length_b   1.000
_cell.length_c   1.000
_cell.angle_alpha   90.00
_cell.angle_beta   90.00
_cell.angle_gamma   90.00
#
_symmetry.space_group_name_H-M   'P 1'
#
loop_
_entity.id
_entity.type
_entity.pdbx_description
1 polymer ?
#
loop_
_entity_poly.entity_id
_entity_poly.type
_entity_poly.pdbx_seq_one_letter_code
_entity_poly.pdbx_strand_id
1 'polypeptide(L)'
;NLNSNIVGVNEKCNSCEDGKEDPEYMKLCCSFAKIIEKLDSICIVKENEKCACCDYILYWLYSKIIESNLGFRSIIRTYDKFEPLLKTSVFKVDSESEKKKIYDINVLKKKRVLFDFLLHYDIIKDKLNHIKKGKEEKFCNYIYYIFELYKEIETTQSGLYDKEKELFKKIFNRDKNDELDSLNKKCPGKCLDLFFKPESKNFC
;
A
#
# COMPACT_ATOMS: atom_id res chain seq x y z
N ASN A 1 -13.04 -9.09 -4.86
CA ASN A 1 -12.13 -9.61 -3.81
C ASN A 1 -11.01 -10.41 -4.48
N LEU A 2 -9.76 -9.89 -4.50
CA LEU A 2 -8.60 -10.55 -5.13
C LEU A 2 -8.24 -11.89 -4.46
N ASN A 3 -8.47 -12.01 -3.15
CA ASN A 3 -8.11 -13.21 -2.39
C ASN A 3 -8.92 -14.45 -2.79
N SER A 4 -10.04 -14.29 -3.50
CA SER A 4 -10.81 -15.40 -4.08
C SER A 4 -10.06 -16.15 -5.20
N ASN A 5 -8.98 -15.56 -5.72
CA ASN A 5 -8.15 -16.16 -6.76
C ASN A 5 -6.85 -16.79 -6.21
N ILE A 6 -6.67 -16.81 -4.88
CA ILE A 6 -5.51 -17.46 -4.26
C ILE A 6 -5.63 -18.97 -4.42
N VAL A 7 -4.56 -19.58 -4.94
CA VAL A 7 -4.48 -21.03 -5.12
C VAL A 7 -3.92 -21.74 -3.89
N GLY A 8 -4.15 -23.05 -3.82
CA GLY A 8 -3.44 -23.94 -2.90
C GLY A 8 -1.97 -24.12 -3.30
N VAL A 9 -1.11 -24.45 -2.33
CA VAL A 9 0.34 -24.65 -2.51
C VAL A 9 0.68 -25.74 -3.55
N ASN A 10 -0.25 -26.68 -3.79
CA ASN A 10 -0.05 -27.85 -4.66
C ASN A 10 -0.77 -27.74 -6.02
N GLU A 11 -1.36 -26.59 -6.35
CA GLU A 11 -2.04 -26.42 -7.64
C GLU A 11 -1.00 -26.25 -8.75
N LYS A 12 -0.96 -27.19 -9.72
CA LYS A 12 -0.04 -27.12 -10.86
C LYS A 12 -0.39 -25.92 -11.74
N CYS A 13 0.58 -25.05 -11.98
CA CYS A 13 0.45 -23.91 -12.87
C CYS A 13 1.62 -23.89 -13.85
N ASN A 14 1.35 -24.34 -15.07
CA ASN A 14 2.36 -24.51 -16.11
C ASN A 14 3.04 -23.18 -16.50
N SER A 15 2.41 -22.03 -16.25
CA SER A 15 3.00 -20.71 -16.52
C SER A 15 4.09 -20.28 -15.52
N CYS A 16 4.20 -21.02 -14.41
CA CYS A 16 5.08 -20.73 -13.29
C CYS A 16 6.17 -21.79 -13.07
N GLU A 17 6.20 -22.86 -13.86
CA GLU A 17 7.16 -23.95 -13.66
C GLU A 17 8.56 -23.58 -14.18
N ASP A 18 9.46 -23.21 -13.26
CA ASP A 18 10.91 -23.07 -13.54
C ASP A 18 11.74 -23.82 -12.46
N GLY A 19 11.57 -25.15 -12.38
CA GLY A 19 12.43 -26.03 -11.56
C GLY A 19 12.03 -26.12 -10.07
N LYS A 20 12.93 -26.64 -9.21
CA LYS A 20 12.68 -26.86 -7.76
C LYS A 20 12.46 -25.54 -7.02
N GLU A 21 11.24 -25.03 -7.08
CA GLU A 21 10.93 -23.69 -6.60
C GLU A 21 10.33 -23.65 -5.20
N ASP A 22 10.55 -22.50 -4.56
CA ASP A 22 9.99 -22.10 -3.29
C ASP A 22 8.45 -22.23 -3.34
N PRO A 23 7.82 -23.07 -2.48
CA PRO A 23 6.38 -23.32 -2.52
C PRO A 23 5.54 -22.03 -2.42
N GLU A 24 6.03 -21.03 -1.69
CA GLU A 24 5.34 -19.76 -1.53
C GLU A 24 5.43 -18.88 -2.79
N TYR A 25 6.57 -18.92 -3.49
CA TYR A 25 6.69 -18.31 -4.82
C TYR A 25 5.69 -18.94 -5.80
N MET A 26 5.66 -20.27 -5.85
CA MET A 26 4.75 -21.00 -6.75
C MET A 26 3.31 -20.59 -6.50
N LYS A 27 2.87 -20.67 -5.24
CA LYS A 27 1.52 -20.23 -4.84
C LYS A 27 1.21 -18.79 -5.27
N LEU A 28 2.14 -17.86 -5.08
CA LEU A 28 1.95 -16.47 -5.49
C LEU A 28 1.85 -16.33 -7.01
N CYS A 29 2.74 -16.98 -7.76
CA CYS A 29 2.74 -16.95 -9.21
C CYS A 29 1.46 -17.54 -9.81
N CYS A 30 1.01 -18.69 -9.29
CA CYS A 30 -0.24 -19.31 -9.72
C CYS A 30 -1.47 -18.42 -9.43
N SER A 31 -1.51 -17.82 -8.24
CA SER A 31 -2.60 -16.90 -7.85
C SER A 31 -2.63 -15.69 -8.78
N PHE A 32 -1.44 -15.22 -9.16
CA PHE A 32 -1.29 -14.11 -10.07
C PHE A 32 -1.79 -14.41 -11.49
N ALA A 33 -1.46 -15.59 -12.04
CA ALA A 33 -1.97 -16.02 -13.35
C ALA A 33 -3.52 -15.97 -13.40
N LYS A 34 -4.20 -16.42 -12.34
CA LYS A 34 -5.67 -16.34 -12.24
C LYS A 34 -6.21 -14.92 -12.14
N ILE A 35 -5.47 -14.01 -11.50
CA ILE A 35 -5.84 -12.58 -11.42
C ILE A 35 -5.73 -11.93 -12.80
N ILE A 36 -4.70 -12.26 -13.57
CA ILE A 36 -4.52 -11.78 -14.95
C ILE A 36 -5.71 -12.19 -15.82
N GLU A 37 -6.07 -13.47 -15.81
CA GLU A 37 -7.17 -14.00 -16.64
C GLU A 37 -8.51 -13.32 -16.36
N LYS A 38 -8.69 -12.84 -15.13
CA LYS A 38 -9.93 -12.20 -14.67
C LYS A 38 -9.82 -10.69 -14.55
N LEU A 39 -8.74 -10.09 -15.03
CA LEU A 39 -8.42 -8.69 -14.79
C LEU A 39 -9.57 -7.75 -15.19
N ASP A 40 -10.17 -7.96 -16.37
CA ASP A 40 -11.28 -7.15 -16.88
C ASP A 40 -12.56 -7.27 -16.04
N SER A 41 -12.75 -8.41 -15.37
CA SER A 41 -13.88 -8.62 -14.45
C SER A 41 -13.64 -8.08 -13.04
N ILE A 42 -12.36 -8.02 -12.62
CA ILE A 42 -11.93 -7.51 -11.32
C ILE A 42 -11.88 -5.98 -11.35
N CYS A 43 -11.33 -5.44 -12.43
CA CYS A 43 -11.20 -4.03 -12.69
C CYS A 43 -12.32 -3.57 -13.61
N ILE A 44 -13.50 -3.30 -13.06
CA ILE A 44 -14.57 -2.60 -13.80
C ILE A 44 -14.17 -1.13 -13.87
N VAL A 45 -13.23 -0.82 -14.77
CA VAL A 45 -12.66 0.52 -14.82
C VAL A 45 -13.59 1.43 -15.62
N LYS A 46 -14.16 2.46 -14.98
CA LYS A 46 -14.60 3.65 -15.73
C LYS A 46 -13.36 4.32 -16.32
N GLU A 47 -13.37 4.79 -17.56
CA GLU A 47 -12.16 5.24 -18.28
C GLU A 47 -11.30 6.29 -17.54
N ASN A 48 -11.91 7.00 -16.59
CA ASN A 48 -11.36 8.03 -15.71
C ASN A 48 -10.79 7.51 -14.36
N GLU A 49 -10.88 6.20 -14.06
CA GLU A 49 -10.38 5.56 -12.82
C GLU A 49 -9.28 4.51 -13.08
N LYS A 50 -8.69 4.47 -14.29
CA LYS A 50 -7.71 3.47 -14.76
C LYS A 50 -6.58 3.14 -13.78
N CYS A 51 -6.15 4.09 -12.96
CA CYS A 51 -5.03 3.86 -12.03
C CYS A 51 -5.44 3.25 -10.66
N ALA A 52 -6.69 3.39 -10.22
CA ALA A 52 -7.09 2.90 -8.88
C ALA A 52 -7.06 1.37 -8.76
N CYS A 53 -7.46 0.65 -9.83
CA CYS A 53 -7.35 -0.81 -9.84
C CYS A 53 -5.90 -1.29 -9.94
N CYS A 54 -5.05 -0.54 -10.66
CA CYS A 54 -3.62 -0.81 -10.76
C CYS A 54 -2.94 -0.77 -9.40
N ASP A 55 -3.24 0.29 -8.64
CA ASP A 55 -2.74 0.44 -7.29
C ASP A 55 -3.17 -0.73 -6.43
N TYR A 56 -4.47 -1.05 -6.44
CA TYR A 56 -5.00 -2.14 -5.63
C TYR A 56 -4.29 -3.47 -5.91
N ILE A 57 -4.03 -3.80 -7.18
CA ILE A 57 -3.30 -5.02 -7.55
C ILE A 57 -1.82 -4.93 -7.14
N LEU A 58 -1.18 -3.78 -7.31
CA LEU A 58 0.22 -3.58 -6.95
C LEU A 58 0.46 -3.68 -5.43
N TYR A 59 -0.36 -3.03 -4.61
CA TYR A 59 -0.26 -3.13 -3.15
C TYR A 59 -0.70 -4.51 -2.64
N TRP A 60 -1.62 -5.19 -3.34
CA TRP A 60 -1.91 -6.59 -3.07
C TRP A 60 -0.67 -7.46 -3.31
N LEU A 61 0.05 -7.28 -4.42
CA LEU A 61 1.29 -7.99 -4.70
C LEU A 61 2.33 -7.73 -3.60
N TYR A 62 2.54 -6.47 -3.21
CA TYR A 62 3.44 -6.10 -2.12
C TYR A 62 3.07 -6.80 -0.82
N SER A 63 1.77 -6.86 -0.51
CA SER A 63 1.25 -7.56 0.66
C SER A 63 1.60 -9.04 0.64
N LYS A 64 1.48 -9.70 -0.51
CA LYS A 64 1.82 -11.12 -0.66
C LYS A 64 3.32 -11.38 -0.61
N ILE A 65 4.15 -10.50 -1.16
CA ILE A 65 5.61 -10.60 -1.02
C ILE A 65 6.01 -10.54 0.48
N ILE A 66 5.40 -9.62 1.24
CA ILE A 66 5.65 -9.47 2.68
C ILE A 66 5.13 -10.69 3.46
N GLU A 67 3.88 -11.10 3.23
CA GLU A 67 3.21 -12.18 3.97
C GLU A 67 3.87 -13.53 3.75
N SER A 68 4.35 -13.77 2.53
CA SER A 68 4.97 -15.04 2.15
C SER A 68 6.48 -15.09 2.47
N ASN A 69 7.02 -14.01 3.06
CA ASN A 69 8.42 -13.87 3.45
C ASN A 69 9.40 -14.30 2.33
N LEU A 70 9.13 -13.86 1.10
CA LEU A 70 9.88 -14.31 -0.07
C LEU A 70 11.33 -13.86 0.00
N GLY A 71 12.25 -14.78 -0.31
CA GLY A 71 13.66 -14.44 -0.49
C GLY A 71 13.89 -13.56 -1.72
N PHE A 72 14.98 -12.80 -1.74
CA PHE A 72 15.30 -11.85 -2.81
C PHE A 72 15.17 -12.44 -4.24
N ARG A 73 15.65 -13.68 -4.46
CA ARG A 73 15.50 -14.38 -5.75
C ARG A 73 14.04 -14.66 -6.11
N SER A 74 13.22 -15.07 -5.14
CA SER A 74 11.78 -15.27 -5.32
C SER A 74 11.07 -13.95 -5.62
N ILE A 75 11.50 -12.84 -5.03
CA ILE A 75 10.97 -11.49 -5.33
C ILE A 75 11.29 -11.08 -6.78
N ILE A 76 12.54 -11.25 -7.24
CA ILE A 76 12.92 -10.97 -8.63
C ILE A 76 12.04 -11.75 -9.60
N ARG A 77 11.96 -13.07 -9.43
CA ARG A 77 11.12 -13.93 -10.29
C ARG A 77 9.65 -13.54 -10.26
N THR A 78 9.15 -13.09 -9.10
CA THR A 78 7.78 -12.61 -8.97
C THR A 78 7.56 -11.39 -9.86
N TYR A 79 8.47 -10.41 -9.82
CA TYR A 79 8.37 -9.22 -10.66
C TYR A 79 8.57 -9.52 -12.15
N ASP A 80 9.44 -10.46 -12.51
CA ASP A 80 9.65 -10.85 -13.90
C ASP A 80 8.41 -11.49 -14.51
N LYS A 81 7.73 -12.37 -13.77
CA LYS A 81 6.43 -12.93 -14.19
C LYS A 81 5.31 -11.87 -14.18
N PHE A 82 5.40 -10.86 -13.32
CA PHE A 82 4.44 -9.76 -13.21
C PHE A 82 4.65 -8.68 -14.30
N GLU A 83 5.84 -8.61 -14.89
CA GLU A 83 6.23 -7.56 -15.84
C GLU A 83 5.32 -7.42 -17.07
N PRO A 84 4.83 -8.49 -17.71
CA PRO A 84 3.88 -8.37 -18.80
C PRO A 84 2.63 -7.59 -18.41
N LEU A 85 2.11 -7.78 -17.19
CA LEU A 85 0.99 -6.98 -16.69
C LEU A 85 1.33 -5.52 -16.46
N LEU A 86 2.50 -5.24 -15.88
CA LEU A 86 2.96 -3.85 -15.66
C LEU A 86 3.01 -3.06 -16.97
N LYS A 87 3.16 -3.74 -18.10
CA LYS A 87 3.18 -3.16 -19.45
C LYS A 87 1.82 -3.12 -20.15
N THR A 88 0.76 -3.71 -19.57
CA THR A 88 -0.60 -3.67 -20.13
C THR A 88 -1.22 -2.28 -20.06
N SER A 89 -2.22 -2.01 -20.91
CA SER A 89 -2.94 -0.72 -20.97
C SER A 89 -3.56 -0.28 -19.65
N VAL A 90 -3.90 -1.24 -18.78
CA VAL A 90 -4.37 -0.98 -17.42
C VAL A 90 -3.29 -0.21 -16.64
N PHE A 91 -2.04 -0.69 -16.67
CA PHE A 91 -0.89 -0.11 -15.95
C PHE A 91 -0.10 0.96 -16.75
N LYS A 92 -0.43 1.19 -18.04
CA LYS A 92 0.26 2.13 -18.96
C LYS A 92 0.19 3.60 -18.55
N VAL A 93 -0.61 3.97 -17.54
CA VAL A 93 -0.77 5.37 -17.10
C VAL A 93 0.52 5.92 -16.47
N ASP A 94 1.44 5.06 -16.02
CA ASP A 94 2.71 5.46 -15.42
C ASP A 94 3.90 4.90 -16.20
N SER A 95 4.75 5.78 -16.75
CA SER A 95 6.00 5.46 -17.47
C SER A 95 7.07 4.83 -16.56
N GLU A 96 6.84 4.77 -15.25
CA GLU A 96 7.81 4.37 -14.24
C GLU A 96 7.58 2.92 -13.75
N SER A 97 7.36 1.99 -14.68
CA SER A 97 7.18 0.57 -14.35
C SER A 97 8.33 -0.01 -13.50
N GLU A 98 9.54 0.53 -13.64
CA GLU A 98 10.70 0.16 -12.83
C GLU A 98 10.57 0.59 -11.36
N LYS A 99 9.98 1.76 -11.07
CA LYS A 99 9.74 2.19 -9.68
C LYS A 99 8.69 1.35 -8.96
N LYS A 100 7.92 0.55 -9.71
CA LYS A 100 6.94 -0.41 -9.16
C LYS A 100 7.61 -1.71 -8.70
N LYS A 101 8.84 -2.01 -9.15
CA LYS A 101 9.63 -3.18 -8.71
C LYS A 101 10.47 -2.82 -7.48
N ILE A 102 9.94 -3.09 -6.29
CA ILE A 102 10.61 -2.80 -5.01
C ILE A 102 11.11 -4.12 -4.40
N TYR A 103 12.42 -4.23 -4.23
CA TYR A 103 13.08 -5.43 -3.70
C TYR A 103 13.38 -5.35 -2.20
N ASP A 104 13.44 -4.15 -1.63
CA ASP A 104 13.63 -3.96 -0.21
C ASP A 104 12.30 -4.19 0.53
N ILE A 105 12.25 -5.26 1.33
CA ILE A 105 11.07 -5.64 2.12
C ILE A 105 10.69 -4.56 3.14
N ASN A 106 11.65 -3.82 3.69
CA ASN A 106 11.35 -2.74 4.64
C ASN A 106 10.68 -1.57 3.93
N VAL A 107 11.11 -1.24 2.71
CA VAL A 107 10.42 -0.26 1.86
C VAL A 107 9.00 -0.71 1.58
N LEU A 108 8.80 -1.97 1.16
CA LEU A 108 7.47 -2.54 0.92
C LEU A 108 6.56 -2.44 2.15
N LYS A 109 7.08 -2.78 3.35
CA LYS A 109 6.31 -2.71 4.61
C LYS A 109 5.84 -1.29 4.91
N LYS A 110 6.75 -0.32 4.86
CA LYS A 110 6.44 1.11 5.11
C LYS A 110 5.41 1.62 4.11
N LYS A 111 5.63 1.30 2.83
CA LYS A 111 4.77 1.68 1.71
C LYS A 111 3.35 1.13 1.87
N ARG A 112 3.22 -0.16 2.19
CA ARG A 112 1.93 -0.82 2.46
C ARG A 112 1.21 -0.20 3.64
N VAL A 113 1.87 -0.06 4.79
CA VAL A 113 1.25 0.46 6.02
C VAL A 113 0.66 1.85 5.79
N LEU A 114 1.40 2.72 5.10
CA LEU A 114 0.95 4.06 4.78
C LEU A 114 -0.21 4.03 3.77
N PHE A 115 -0.10 3.25 2.69
CA PHE A 115 -1.16 3.14 1.69
C PHE A 115 -2.46 2.56 2.26
N ASP A 116 -2.39 1.48 3.04
CA ASP A 116 -3.55 0.85 3.67
C ASP A 116 -4.28 1.83 4.60
N PHE A 117 -3.53 2.63 5.37
CA PHE A 117 -4.10 3.69 6.20
C PHE A 117 -4.82 4.74 5.35
N LEU A 118 -4.17 5.26 4.31
CA LEU A 118 -4.72 6.30 3.45
C LEU A 118 -6.00 5.85 2.73
N LEU A 119 -6.04 4.59 2.26
CA LEU A 119 -7.19 4.02 1.58
C LEU A 119 -8.40 3.85 2.51
N HIS A 120 -8.16 3.56 3.80
CA HIS A 120 -9.21 3.30 4.78
C HIS A 120 -9.40 4.44 5.79
N TYR A 121 -8.81 5.61 5.53
CA TYR A 121 -8.82 6.72 6.48
C TYR A 121 -10.25 7.16 6.83
N ASP A 122 -11.15 7.23 5.86
CA ASP A 122 -12.55 7.61 6.11
C ASP A 122 -13.25 6.65 7.08
N ILE A 123 -12.97 5.35 6.98
CA ILE A 123 -13.50 4.34 7.91
C ILE A 123 -12.87 4.49 9.30
N ILE A 124 -11.56 4.76 9.36
CA ILE A 124 -10.83 5.00 10.62
C ILE A 124 -11.40 6.24 11.31
N LYS A 125 -11.61 7.32 10.55
CA LYS A 125 -12.19 8.59 10.99
C LYS A 125 -13.61 8.40 11.52
N ASP A 126 -14.46 7.71 10.78
CA ASP A 126 -15.83 7.40 11.20
C ASP A 126 -15.84 6.63 12.53
N LYS A 127 -15.03 5.57 12.63
CA LYS A 127 -14.88 4.80 13.88
C LYS A 127 -14.37 5.67 15.03
N LEU A 128 -13.39 6.54 14.78
CA LEU A 128 -12.85 7.46 15.79
C LEU A 128 -13.91 8.48 16.25
N ASN A 129 -14.82 8.89 15.37
CA ASN A 129 -15.91 9.80 15.72
C ASN A 129 -16.99 9.14 16.59
N HIS A 130 -17.20 7.84 16.42
CA HIS A 130 -18.23 7.07 17.11
C HIS A 130 -17.70 6.23 18.30
N ILE A 131 -16.40 6.26 18.57
CA ILE A 131 -15.82 5.50 19.69
C ILE A 131 -16.21 6.11 21.04
N LYS A 132 -16.44 5.23 22.03
CA LYS A 132 -16.70 5.66 23.40
C LYS A 132 -15.45 6.35 23.97
N LYS A 133 -15.66 7.48 24.65
CA LYS A 133 -14.61 8.22 25.37
C LYS A 133 -13.78 7.30 26.27
N GLY A 134 -12.46 7.44 26.23
CA GLY A 134 -11.48 6.59 26.90
C GLY A 134 -11.06 5.34 26.13
N LYS A 135 -11.56 5.10 24.90
CA LYS A 135 -11.13 3.97 24.04
C LYS A 135 -10.43 4.41 22.74
N GLU A 136 -10.40 5.70 22.47
CA GLU A 136 -9.75 6.35 21.33
C GLU A 136 -8.23 6.21 21.35
N GLU A 137 -7.61 5.95 22.50
CA GLU A 137 -6.15 5.93 22.66
C GLU A 137 -5.45 5.01 21.65
N LYS A 138 -5.98 3.80 21.42
CA LYS A 138 -5.39 2.88 20.43
C LYS A 138 -5.44 3.43 19.01
N PHE A 139 -6.53 4.10 18.63
CA PHE A 139 -6.65 4.75 17.34
C PHE A 139 -5.69 5.94 17.24
N CYS A 140 -5.62 6.76 18.28
CA CYS A 140 -4.74 7.91 18.32
C CYS A 140 -3.26 7.52 18.28
N ASN A 141 -2.86 6.45 18.96
CA ASN A 141 -1.50 5.90 18.88
C ASN A 141 -1.19 5.38 17.48
N TYR A 142 -2.15 4.71 16.83
CA TYR A 142 -1.97 4.25 15.45
C TYR A 142 -1.85 5.41 14.46
N ILE A 143 -2.72 6.43 14.56
CA ILE A 143 -2.65 7.64 13.71
C ILE A 143 -1.32 8.36 13.93
N TYR A 144 -0.89 8.52 15.18
CA TYR A 144 0.40 9.13 15.51
C TYR A 144 1.57 8.37 14.86
N TYR A 145 1.59 7.03 14.98
CA TYR A 145 2.59 6.19 14.32
C TYR A 145 2.61 6.38 12.79
N ILE A 146 1.44 6.54 12.16
CA ILE A 146 1.36 6.82 10.72
C ILE A 146 1.97 8.18 10.36
N PHE A 147 1.80 9.19 11.20
CA PHE A 147 2.40 10.52 11.00
C PHE A 147 3.93 10.48 11.17
N GLU A 148 4.43 9.72 12.15
CA GLU A 148 5.87 9.44 12.29
C GLU A 148 6.44 8.74 11.04
N LEU A 149 5.73 7.71 10.57
CA LEU A 149 6.10 6.99 9.35
C LEU A 149 6.12 7.90 8.12
N TYR A 150 5.10 8.75 7.96
CA TYR A 150 5.06 9.73 6.89
C TYR A 150 6.27 10.68 6.96
N LYS A 151 6.67 11.12 8.15
CA LYS A 151 7.81 12.03 8.30
C LYS A 151 9.12 11.40 7.87
N GLU A 152 9.35 10.15 8.27
CA GLU A 152 10.51 9.37 7.85
C GLU A 152 10.55 9.26 6.31
N ILE A 153 9.41 8.93 5.70
CA ILE A 153 9.26 8.81 4.25
C ILE A 153 9.44 10.17 3.53
N GLU A 154 8.90 11.25 4.09
CA GLU A 154 9.01 12.61 3.55
C GLU A 154 10.48 13.04 3.42
N THR A 155 11.31 12.71 4.41
CA THR A 155 12.76 13.00 4.37
C THR A 155 13.54 12.13 3.39
N THR A 156 12.95 11.04 2.90
CA THR A 156 13.60 10.15 1.94
C THR A 156 13.53 10.78 0.55
N GLN A 157 14.70 11.09 -0.04
CA GLN A 157 14.83 11.72 -1.38
C GLN A 157 14.46 10.79 -2.56
N SER A 158 14.10 9.53 -2.31
CA SER A 158 13.69 8.60 -3.36
C SER A 158 12.24 8.86 -3.81
N GLY A 159 11.99 8.77 -5.12
CA GLY A 159 10.64 8.78 -5.69
C GLY A 159 9.79 7.52 -5.41
N LEU A 160 10.28 6.61 -4.54
CA LEU A 160 9.62 5.36 -4.22
C LEU A 160 8.29 5.54 -3.47
N TYR A 161 8.07 6.69 -2.84
CA TYR A 161 6.89 6.97 -2.01
C TYR A 161 6.05 8.14 -2.53
N ASP A 162 6.25 8.58 -3.78
CA ASP A 162 5.62 9.80 -4.30
C ASP A 162 4.10 9.72 -4.21
N LYS A 163 3.53 8.56 -4.57
CA LYS A 163 2.10 8.33 -4.48
C LYS A 163 1.54 8.45 -3.06
N GLU A 164 2.17 7.82 -2.08
CA GLU A 164 1.73 7.93 -0.69
C GLU A 164 1.89 9.34 -0.16
N LYS A 165 2.98 10.02 -0.54
CA LYS A 165 3.21 11.42 -0.16
C LYS A 165 2.10 12.32 -0.71
N GLU A 166 1.72 12.14 -1.97
CA GLU A 166 0.62 12.88 -2.60
C GLU A 166 -0.73 12.59 -1.95
N LEU A 167 -1.07 11.32 -1.74
CA LEU A 167 -2.31 10.91 -1.09
C LEU A 167 -2.40 11.43 0.35
N PHE A 168 -1.31 11.34 1.11
CA PHE A 168 -1.24 11.85 2.48
C PHE A 168 -1.46 13.36 2.52
N LYS A 169 -0.75 14.11 1.68
CA LYS A 169 -0.92 15.57 1.56
C LYS A 169 -2.32 15.95 1.11
N LYS A 170 -2.96 15.16 0.25
CA LYS A 170 -4.34 15.40 -0.20
C LYS A 170 -5.35 15.29 0.94
N ILE A 171 -5.17 14.31 1.84
CA ILE A 171 -6.05 14.11 3.00
C ILE A 171 -5.77 15.15 4.08
N PHE A 172 -4.50 15.34 4.44
CA PHE A 172 -4.09 16.20 5.56
C PHE A 172 -3.56 17.57 5.11
N ASN A 173 -4.10 18.11 4.02
CA ASN A 173 -3.63 19.39 3.48
C ASN A 173 -3.84 20.51 4.51
N ARG A 174 -2.76 21.20 4.88
CA ARG A 174 -2.76 22.35 5.79
C ARG A 174 -3.66 23.48 5.29
N ASP A 175 -3.78 23.70 3.99
CA ASP A 175 -4.62 24.80 3.48
C ASP A 175 -6.11 24.59 3.78
N LYS A 176 -6.51 23.36 4.16
CA LYS A 176 -7.88 22.97 4.48
C LYS A 176 -8.12 22.69 5.97
N ASN A 177 -7.15 22.92 6.87
CA ASN A 177 -7.05 22.77 8.36
C ASN A 177 -8.08 21.91 9.15
N ASP A 178 -9.33 21.83 8.75
CA ASP A 178 -10.46 21.11 9.35
C ASP A 178 -10.15 19.65 9.70
N GLU A 179 -9.40 18.93 8.85
CA GLU A 179 -9.13 17.50 9.08
C GLU A 179 -8.14 17.29 10.23
N LEU A 180 -7.03 18.05 10.22
CA LEU A 180 -6.02 17.99 11.28
C LEU A 180 -6.58 18.53 12.60
N ASP A 181 -7.32 19.64 12.55
CA ASP A 181 -7.99 20.20 13.72
C ASP A 181 -8.97 19.21 14.35
N SER A 182 -9.74 18.49 13.52
CA SER A 182 -10.64 17.42 13.97
C SER A 182 -9.86 16.29 14.66
N LEU A 183 -8.78 15.82 14.03
CA LEU A 183 -7.94 14.78 14.61
C LEU A 183 -7.29 15.21 15.93
N ASN A 184 -6.75 16.42 16.04
CA ASN A 184 -6.14 16.90 17.28
C ASN A 184 -7.16 17.04 18.41
N LYS A 185 -8.40 17.43 18.10
CA LYS A 185 -9.50 17.45 19.10
C LYS A 185 -9.87 16.05 19.58
N LYS A 186 -9.83 15.04 18.70
CA LYS A 186 -10.13 13.64 19.03
C LYS A 186 -8.96 12.90 19.68
N CYS A 187 -7.75 13.31 19.35
CA CYS A 187 -6.50 12.75 19.82
C CYS A 187 -5.66 13.81 20.53
N PRO A 188 -6.13 14.31 21.69
CA PRO A 188 -5.42 15.35 22.42
C PRO A 188 -4.02 14.88 22.83
N GLY A 189 -3.03 15.78 22.75
CA GLY A 189 -1.65 15.48 23.15
C GLY A 189 -0.84 14.66 22.14
N LYS A 190 -1.28 14.56 20.88
CA LYS A 190 -0.48 13.96 19.78
C LYS A 190 0.23 14.97 18.88
N CYS A 191 -0.04 16.28 19.08
CA CYS A 191 0.59 17.40 18.36
C CYS A 191 0.75 17.15 16.84
N LEU A 192 -0.27 16.62 16.15
CA LEU A 192 -0.13 16.13 14.76
C LEU A 192 0.30 17.23 13.79
N ASP A 193 -0.03 18.49 14.08
CA ASP A 193 0.33 19.65 13.26
C ASP A 193 1.84 19.90 13.18
N LEU A 194 2.60 19.42 14.18
CA LEU A 194 4.04 19.60 14.27
C LEU A 194 4.78 18.74 13.24
N PHE A 195 4.20 17.64 12.74
CA PHE A 195 4.84 16.78 11.73
C PHE A 195 5.13 17.51 10.41
N PHE A 196 4.33 18.54 10.11
CA PHE A 196 4.49 19.35 8.90
C PHE A 196 5.37 20.59 9.13
N LYS A 197 5.90 20.82 10.34
CA LYS A 197 6.88 21.89 10.58
C LYS A 197 8.30 21.35 10.33
N PRO A 198 9.19 22.09 9.65
CA PRO A 198 10.53 21.61 9.31
C PRO A 198 11.49 21.51 10.51
N GLU A 199 11.17 22.12 11.66
CA GLU A 199 12.09 22.28 12.80
C GLU A 199 11.75 21.46 14.05
N SER A 200 10.65 20.70 14.05
CA SER A 200 10.23 19.93 15.23
C SER A 200 11.09 18.67 15.38
N LYS A 201 11.99 18.67 16.36
CA LYS A 201 12.70 17.45 16.81
C LYS A 201 11.92 16.63 17.84
N ASN A 202 10.91 17.24 18.47
CA ASN A 202 9.96 16.61 19.40
C ASN A 202 8.53 16.92 18.93
N PHE A 203 7.65 15.92 18.93
CA PHE A 203 6.29 16.00 18.37
C PHE A 203 5.22 15.91 19.47
N CYS A 204 5.44 16.65 20.56
CA CYS A 204 5.14 16.27 21.94
C CYS A 204 6.23 15.33 22.52
#